data_AF-A0A0D7AXI1-F1
#
_entry.id   AF-A0A0D7AXI1-F1
#
_cell.length_a   1.000
_cell.length_b   1.000
_cell.length_c   1.000
_cell.angle_alpha   90.00
_cell.angle_beta   90.00
_cell.angle_gamma   90.00
#
_symmetry.space_group_name_H-M   'P 1'
#
loop_
_entity.id
_entity.type
_entity.pdbx_description
1 polymer ?
#
loop_
_entity_poly.entity_id
_entity_poly.type
_entity_poly.pdbx_seq_one_letter_code
_entity_poly.pdbx_strand_id
1 'polypeptide(L)'
;MATLYRSYDISTHPSFEDPVKIELLSSSSPRIRTFEYGAGLRCGEFNERLNCKENILKVQPRVARTPVRFAFVPVDSVLQEIFDLFENNFQSLENARIPFVSVKSFKKAAYTFEPAGNCIDPLFTRHPVTGLVTKHDYPYPRLPLFTMTAHCCLAIFRAFPFYAYCTDLGRPRTPQSLLLHVRSSLNNWTQTIPKSFGQAAHASSSDATSLVNHPLASSYLDCELPKPTSRVARRVRKVRKNAGVPMDVDMPATSKPAPTASRTSSSDSKQGYWREALKSRQVVTGSTRVTRSMTRDGAKTVPRKRARIQ
;
A
#
# COMPACT_ATOMS: atom_id res chain seq x y z
N MET A 1 -2.66 -3.56 25.02
CA MET A 1 -2.60 -3.45 23.54
C MET A 1 -2.59 -1.97 23.18
N ALA A 2 -1.80 -1.56 22.17
CA ALA A 2 -1.78 -0.17 21.74
C ALA A 2 -3.11 0.23 21.07
N THR A 3 -3.68 1.36 21.47
CA THR A 3 -4.92 1.89 20.88
C THR A 3 -4.68 2.38 19.46
N LEU A 4 -5.42 1.84 18.47
CA LEU A 4 -5.38 2.33 17.09
C LEU A 4 -6.29 3.54 16.91
N TYR A 5 -5.78 4.58 16.26
CA TYR A 5 -6.52 5.80 15.95
C TYR A 5 -7.26 5.63 14.63
N ARG A 6 -8.43 6.25 14.46
CA ARG A 6 -9.12 6.18 13.15
C ARG A 6 -8.49 7.17 12.18
N SER A 7 -8.62 6.95 10.88
CA SER A 7 -8.08 7.85 9.85
C SER A 7 -8.56 9.32 9.96
N TYR A 8 -9.68 9.57 10.62
CA TYR A 8 -10.22 10.91 10.91
C TYR A 8 -9.94 11.41 12.33
N ASP A 9 -9.10 10.70 13.09
CA ASP A 9 -8.58 11.13 14.38
C ASP A 9 -7.21 11.82 14.26
N ILE A 10 -6.81 12.22 13.05
CA ILE A 10 -5.68 13.12 12.78
C ILE A 10 -6.12 14.36 11.98
N SER A 11 -5.55 15.51 12.29
CA SER A 11 -5.85 16.81 11.67
C SER A 11 -4.60 17.70 11.63
N THR A 12 -4.58 18.67 10.72
CA THR A 12 -3.62 19.79 10.71
C THR A 12 -4.06 20.95 11.61
N HIS A 13 -5.17 20.79 12.35
CA HIS A 13 -5.73 21.79 13.24
C HIS A 13 -6.20 21.15 14.57
N PRO A 14 -6.13 21.85 15.72
CA PRO A 14 -6.54 21.28 17.02
C PRO A 14 -8.04 20.98 17.12
N SER A 15 -8.86 21.70 16.37
CA SER A 15 -10.31 21.44 16.25
C SER A 15 -10.57 20.31 15.26
N PHE A 16 -11.47 19.39 15.66
CA PHE A 16 -11.88 18.25 14.85
C PHE A 16 -13.32 18.45 14.43
N GLU A 17 -13.55 18.31 13.14
CA GLU A 17 -14.85 18.46 12.48
C GLU A 17 -15.39 17.09 12.09
N ASP A 18 -16.61 17.08 11.55
CA ASP A 18 -17.20 15.87 10.98
C ASP A 18 -16.36 15.38 9.79
N PRO A 19 -16.06 14.06 9.73
CA PRO A 19 -15.17 13.53 8.72
C PRO A 19 -15.82 13.56 7.33
N VAL A 20 -15.01 13.89 6.33
CA VAL A 20 -15.39 13.80 4.92
C VAL A 20 -14.90 12.48 4.31
N LYS A 21 -15.60 12.02 3.29
CA LYS A 21 -15.23 10.83 2.51
C LYS A 21 -14.36 11.24 1.33
N ILE A 22 -13.28 10.50 1.10
CA ILE A 22 -12.46 10.60 -0.11
C ILE A 22 -12.30 9.21 -0.74
N GLU A 23 -12.22 9.16 -2.06
CA GLU A 23 -11.89 7.95 -2.80
C GLU A 23 -10.38 7.72 -2.82
N LEU A 24 -9.95 6.47 -2.67
CA LEU A 24 -8.54 6.09 -2.80
C LEU A 24 -8.14 5.94 -4.28
N LEU A 25 -9.04 5.41 -5.10
CA LEU A 25 -8.93 5.33 -6.55
C LEU A 25 -10.22 5.85 -7.19
N SER A 26 -10.10 6.80 -8.12
CA SER A 26 -11.19 7.27 -8.96
C SER A 26 -11.28 6.46 -10.25
N SER A 27 -12.44 6.48 -10.93
CA SER A 27 -12.66 5.86 -12.26
C SER A 27 -11.66 6.30 -13.33
N SER A 28 -11.16 7.53 -13.23
CA SER A 28 -10.17 8.12 -14.13
C SER A 28 -8.72 7.73 -13.79
N SER A 29 -8.50 6.99 -12.71
CA SER A 29 -7.16 6.63 -12.28
C SER A 29 -6.53 5.65 -13.27
N PRO A 30 -5.35 5.96 -13.85
CA PRO A 30 -4.65 5.03 -14.75
C PRO A 30 -4.18 3.76 -14.04
N ARG A 31 -4.33 3.69 -12.71
CA ARG A 31 -3.89 2.58 -11.87
C ARG A 31 -4.98 1.56 -11.58
N ILE A 32 -6.24 1.80 -11.97
CA ILE A 32 -7.32 0.82 -11.77
C ILE A 32 -6.96 -0.52 -12.41
N ARG A 33 -6.48 -0.51 -13.65
CA ARG A 33 -6.10 -1.74 -14.37
C ARG A 33 -5.00 -2.53 -13.65
N THR A 34 -3.98 -1.83 -13.15
CA THR A 34 -2.91 -2.44 -12.35
C THR A 34 -3.44 -2.99 -11.04
N PHE A 35 -4.32 -2.23 -10.37
CA PHE A 35 -4.95 -2.66 -9.13
C PHE A 35 -5.80 -3.91 -9.35
N GLU A 36 -6.71 -3.91 -10.33
CA GLU A 36 -7.57 -5.07 -10.64
C GLU A 36 -6.75 -6.32 -10.89
N TYR A 37 -5.72 -6.23 -11.75
CA TYR A 37 -4.87 -7.37 -12.06
C TYR A 37 -4.15 -7.90 -10.81
N GLY A 38 -3.46 -7.03 -10.08
CA GLY A 38 -2.70 -7.40 -8.88
C GLY A 38 -3.58 -7.83 -7.71
N ALA A 39 -4.80 -7.30 -7.61
CA ALA A 39 -5.75 -7.61 -6.56
C ALA A 39 -6.60 -8.86 -6.86
N GLY A 40 -6.33 -9.54 -7.98
CA GLY A 40 -7.03 -10.77 -8.36
C GLY A 40 -8.48 -10.53 -8.78
N LEU A 41 -8.76 -9.39 -9.41
CA LEU A 41 -10.05 -9.02 -9.96
C LEU A 41 -10.05 -9.15 -11.49
N ARG A 42 -11.25 -9.24 -12.06
CA ARG A 42 -11.43 -9.10 -13.52
C ARG A 42 -11.31 -7.64 -13.93
N CYS A 43 -10.98 -7.42 -15.21
CA CYS A 43 -10.95 -6.06 -15.73
C CYS A 43 -12.34 -5.43 -15.67
N GLY A 44 -12.43 -4.21 -15.13
CA GLY A 44 -13.67 -3.48 -14.94
C GLY A 44 -14.44 -3.85 -13.67
N GLU A 45 -14.14 -4.97 -13.00
CA GLU A 45 -14.86 -5.41 -11.81
C GLU A 45 -14.75 -4.38 -10.65
N PHE A 46 -13.62 -3.71 -10.52
CA PHE A 46 -13.47 -2.67 -9.50
C PHE A 46 -14.19 -1.39 -9.88
N ASN A 47 -14.22 -1.05 -11.19
CA ASN A 47 -14.95 0.12 -11.69
C ASN A 47 -16.45 0.06 -11.38
N GLU A 48 -17.05 -1.13 -11.47
CA GLU A 48 -18.45 -1.36 -11.09
C GLU A 48 -18.71 -1.11 -9.60
N ARG A 49 -17.66 -1.13 -8.77
CA ARG A 49 -17.74 -1.07 -7.29
C ARG A 49 -16.94 0.09 -6.69
N LEU A 50 -16.70 1.17 -7.43
CA LEU A 50 -15.91 2.31 -6.93
C LEU A 50 -16.46 2.92 -5.63
N ASN A 51 -17.78 2.86 -5.43
CA ASN A 51 -18.45 3.37 -4.24
C ASN A 51 -18.46 2.39 -3.04
N CYS A 52 -17.60 1.36 -3.05
CA CYS A 52 -17.49 0.40 -1.96
C CYS A 52 -16.74 0.96 -0.73
N LYS A 53 -17.00 0.39 0.46
CA LYS A 53 -16.34 0.81 1.71
C LYS A 53 -14.82 0.64 1.67
N GLU A 54 -14.33 -0.31 0.87
CA GLU A 54 -12.92 -0.60 0.65
C GLU A 54 -12.20 0.57 -0.06
N ASN A 55 -12.89 1.32 -0.93
CA ASN A 55 -12.33 2.46 -1.65
C ASN A 55 -12.57 3.82 -0.98
N ILE A 56 -13.39 3.86 0.07
CA ILE A 56 -13.75 5.10 0.76
C ILE A 56 -12.96 5.25 2.06
N LEU A 57 -12.15 6.31 2.11
CA LEU A 57 -11.43 6.72 3.31
C LEU A 57 -12.10 7.94 3.95
N LYS A 58 -12.38 7.86 5.26
CA LYS A 58 -12.88 9.00 6.04
C LYS A 58 -11.70 9.77 6.65
N VAL A 59 -11.63 11.08 6.42
CA VAL A 59 -10.55 11.94 6.97
C VAL A 59 -11.12 13.27 7.46
N GLN A 60 -10.32 14.04 8.18
CA GLN A 60 -10.69 15.42 8.53
C GLN A 60 -10.73 16.31 7.28
N PRO A 61 -11.66 17.29 7.18
CA PRO A 61 -11.79 18.14 5.99
C PRO A 61 -10.49 18.82 5.54
N ARG A 62 -9.69 19.31 6.50
CA ARG A 62 -8.40 19.98 6.22
C ARG A 62 -7.33 19.02 5.70
N VAL A 63 -7.40 17.76 6.13
CA VAL A 63 -6.58 16.66 5.62
C VAL A 63 -7.01 16.37 4.17
N ALA A 64 -8.31 16.19 3.90
CA ALA A 64 -8.82 15.96 2.53
C ALA A 64 -8.41 17.04 1.51
N ARG A 65 -8.36 18.32 1.91
CA ARG A 65 -7.96 19.45 1.05
C ARG A 65 -6.48 19.47 0.67
N THR A 66 -5.65 18.62 1.28
CA THR A 66 -4.20 18.56 1.02
C THR A 66 -3.77 17.15 0.54
N PRO A 67 -4.38 16.62 -0.53
CA PRO A 67 -4.33 15.20 -0.89
C PRO A 67 -2.95 14.64 -1.24
N VAL A 68 -1.93 15.48 -1.39
CA VAL A 68 -0.54 15.10 -1.74
C VAL A 68 0.42 15.33 -0.57
N ARG A 69 -0.05 15.84 0.58
CA ARG A 69 0.82 16.16 1.72
C ARG A 69 0.94 15.05 2.76
N PHE A 70 0.22 13.95 2.61
CA PHE A 70 0.29 12.82 3.53
C PHE A 70 -0.19 11.54 2.86
N ALA A 71 0.21 10.41 3.43
CA ALA A 71 -0.29 9.09 3.09
C ALA A 71 -0.53 8.27 4.36
N PHE A 72 -1.56 7.42 4.32
CA PHE A 72 -1.66 6.31 5.26
C PHE A 72 -1.01 5.10 4.62
N VAL A 73 0.01 4.55 5.27
CA VAL A 73 0.82 3.46 4.74
C VAL A 73 0.65 2.26 5.66
N PRO A 74 0.27 1.08 5.15
CA PRO A 74 0.25 -0.12 5.97
C PRO A 74 1.61 -0.38 6.65
N VAL A 75 1.62 -0.97 7.84
CA VAL A 75 2.88 -1.39 8.48
C VAL A 75 3.60 -2.45 7.65
N ASP A 76 4.93 -2.56 7.82
CA ASP A 76 5.81 -3.39 6.97
C ASP A 76 5.34 -4.84 6.77
N SER A 77 4.82 -5.49 7.82
CA SER A 77 4.29 -6.86 7.69
C SER A 77 3.13 -6.93 6.71
N VAL A 78 2.22 -5.95 6.74
CA VAL A 78 1.10 -5.86 5.81
C VAL A 78 1.58 -5.45 4.41
N LEU A 79 2.58 -4.58 4.30
CA LEU A 79 3.19 -4.24 3.00
C LEU A 79 3.81 -5.47 2.33
N GLN A 80 4.49 -6.32 3.09
CA GLN A 80 5.08 -7.56 2.57
C GLN A 80 3.99 -8.51 2.08
N GLU A 81 2.93 -8.70 2.84
CA GLU A 81 1.81 -9.55 2.41
C GLU A 81 1.10 -9.01 1.15
N ILE A 82 0.98 -7.68 1.01
CA ILE A 82 0.45 -7.07 -0.21
C ILE A 82 1.40 -7.29 -1.39
N PHE A 83 2.71 -7.17 -1.15
CA PHE A 83 3.72 -7.46 -2.16
C PHE A 83 3.59 -8.90 -2.66
N ASP A 84 3.59 -9.87 -1.75
CA ASP A 84 3.52 -11.30 -2.06
C ASP A 84 2.22 -11.63 -2.82
N LEU A 85 1.08 -11.05 -2.39
CA LEU A 85 -0.20 -11.21 -3.07
C LEU A 85 -0.12 -10.71 -4.52
N PHE A 86 0.40 -9.50 -4.72
CA PHE A 86 0.45 -8.89 -6.03
C PHE A 86 1.43 -9.65 -6.93
N GLU A 87 2.61 -10.01 -6.43
CA GLU A 87 3.59 -10.80 -7.17
C GLU A 87 2.98 -12.12 -7.65
N ASN A 88 2.31 -12.87 -6.75
CA ASN A 88 1.62 -14.10 -7.10
C ASN A 88 0.58 -13.88 -8.20
N ASN A 89 -0.26 -12.85 -8.05
CA ASN A 89 -1.33 -12.57 -9.01
C ASN A 89 -0.80 -12.09 -10.37
N PHE A 90 0.33 -11.37 -10.39
CA PHE A 90 1.00 -10.94 -11.62
C PHE A 90 1.62 -12.10 -12.40
N GLN A 91 1.98 -13.20 -11.72
CA GLN A 91 2.52 -14.41 -12.34
C GLN A 91 1.44 -15.46 -12.66
N SER A 92 0.21 -15.27 -12.15
CA SER A 92 -0.87 -16.25 -12.24
C SER A 92 -1.81 -15.99 -13.42
N LEU A 93 -2.35 -17.09 -13.96
CA LEU A 93 -3.50 -17.05 -14.87
C LEU A 93 -4.72 -16.45 -14.15
N GLU A 94 -5.65 -15.87 -14.90
CA GLU A 94 -6.80 -15.14 -14.36
C GLU A 94 -7.61 -15.95 -13.33
N ASN A 95 -7.87 -17.23 -13.61
CA ASN A 95 -8.62 -18.14 -12.73
C ASN A 95 -7.83 -18.63 -11.51
N ALA A 96 -6.51 -18.42 -11.48
CA ALA A 96 -5.64 -18.81 -10.38
C ALA A 96 -5.28 -17.63 -9.45
N ARG A 97 -5.70 -16.41 -9.79
CA ARG A 97 -5.44 -15.24 -8.95
C ARG A 97 -6.23 -15.30 -7.65
N ILE A 98 -5.61 -14.79 -6.59
CA ILE A 98 -6.17 -14.72 -5.25
C ILE A 98 -6.85 -13.35 -5.09
N PRO A 99 -8.18 -13.30 -4.88
CA PRO A 99 -8.86 -12.02 -4.65
C PRO A 99 -8.38 -11.37 -3.36
N PHE A 100 -8.06 -10.08 -3.39
CA PHE A 100 -7.52 -9.35 -2.24
C PHE A 100 -8.42 -9.42 -0.99
N VAL A 101 -9.74 -9.49 -1.17
CA VAL A 101 -10.73 -9.61 -0.08
C VAL A 101 -10.67 -10.94 0.69
N SER A 102 -10.04 -11.97 0.11
CA SER A 102 -9.89 -13.28 0.73
C SER A 102 -8.77 -13.32 1.78
N VAL A 103 -7.85 -12.35 1.74
CA VAL A 103 -6.68 -12.29 2.63
C VAL A 103 -7.10 -11.74 4.00
N LYS A 104 -7.18 -12.62 5.00
CA LYS A 104 -7.77 -12.30 6.31
C LYS A 104 -6.98 -11.25 7.10
N SER A 105 -5.66 -11.23 6.99
CA SER A 105 -4.76 -10.30 7.69
C SER A 105 -5.05 -8.84 7.34
N PHE A 106 -5.54 -8.57 6.14
CA PHE A 106 -5.86 -7.21 5.67
C PHE A 106 -7.03 -6.56 6.41
N LYS A 107 -7.96 -7.35 6.98
CA LYS A 107 -9.16 -6.83 7.66
C LYS A 107 -8.83 -6.00 8.91
N LYS A 108 -7.67 -6.20 9.51
CA LYS A 108 -7.23 -5.50 10.75
C LYS A 108 -5.86 -4.87 10.58
N ALA A 109 -5.55 -4.41 9.36
CA ALA A 109 -4.29 -3.75 9.09
C ALA A 109 -4.11 -2.49 9.95
N ALA A 110 -2.90 -2.32 10.47
CA ALA A 110 -2.45 -1.09 11.09
C ALA A 110 -1.69 -0.24 10.05
N TYR A 111 -1.76 1.08 10.22
CA TYR A 111 -1.19 2.04 9.29
C TYR A 111 -0.34 3.06 10.03
N THR A 112 0.77 3.47 9.43
CA THR A 112 1.46 4.71 9.79
C THR A 112 0.82 5.88 9.03
N PHE A 113 0.96 7.08 9.59
CA PHE A 113 0.67 8.32 8.88
C PHE A 113 2.00 8.95 8.50
N GLU A 114 2.26 9.03 7.19
CA GLU A 114 3.49 9.58 6.62
C GLU A 114 3.18 10.97 6.07
N PRO A 115 3.59 12.05 6.75
CA PRO A 115 3.48 13.41 6.22
C PRO A 115 4.59 13.69 5.21
N ALA A 116 4.33 14.62 4.29
CA ALA A 116 5.29 15.00 3.25
C ALA A 116 6.53 15.63 3.90
N GLY A 117 7.66 15.53 3.23
CA GLY A 117 8.92 16.09 3.71
C GLY A 117 8.87 17.55 4.15
N ASN A 118 8.13 18.36 3.38
CA ASN A 118 7.92 19.78 3.63
C ASN A 118 6.77 20.07 4.60
N CYS A 119 6.18 19.06 5.23
CA CYS A 119 5.13 19.22 6.24
C CYS A 119 5.78 19.43 7.61
N ILE A 120 6.08 20.68 7.92
CA ILE A 120 6.64 21.11 9.22
C ILE A 120 5.56 21.61 10.19
N ASP A 121 4.33 21.78 9.69
CA ASP A 121 3.18 22.27 10.46
C ASP A 121 2.73 21.25 11.51
N PRO A 122 2.44 21.65 12.76
CA PRO A 122 2.01 20.72 13.78
C PRO A 122 0.80 19.86 13.38
N LEU A 123 0.87 18.59 13.73
CA LEU A 123 -0.24 17.66 13.55
C LEU A 123 -0.94 17.45 14.90
N PHE A 124 -2.25 17.24 14.84
CA PHE A 124 -3.07 17.02 16.02
C PHE A 124 -3.75 15.67 15.89
N THR A 125 -3.73 14.90 16.96
CA THR A 125 -4.46 13.63 17.05
C THR A 125 -5.50 13.68 18.15
N ARG A 126 -6.65 13.05 17.93
CA ARG A 126 -7.71 12.90 18.93
C ARG A 126 -7.73 11.46 19.42
N HIS A 127 -7.48 11.23 20.69
CA HIS A 127 -7.57 9.87 21.24
C HIS A 127 -9.01 9.34 21.06
N PRO A 128 -9.21 8.14 20.47
CA PRO A 128 -10.54 7.69 20.04
C PRO A 128 -11.50 7.44 21.21
N VAL A 129 -10.98 7.03 22.38
CA VAL A 129 -11.77 6.80 23.60
C VAL A 129 -11.94 8.06 24.45
N THR A 130 -10.84 8.67 24.91
CA THR A 130 -10.87 9.81 25.84
C THR A 130 -11.17 11.16 25.17
N GLY A 131 -11.11 11.23 23.84
CA GLY A 131 -11.26 12.49 23.10
C GLY A 131 -10.11 13.49 23.29
N LEU A 132 -9.04 13.18 24.06
CA LEU A 132 -7.92 14.11 24.31
C LEU A 132 -7.24 14.58 23.00
N VAL A 133 -6.97 15.89 22.82
CA VAL A 133 -6.07 16.34 21.71
C VAL A 133 -4.63 16.16 22.17
N THR A 134 -3.83 15.51 21.33
CA THR A 134 -2.37 15.56 21.44
C THR A 134 -1.80 16.29 20.23
N LYS A 135 -1.01 17.33 20.48
CA LYS A 135 -0.21 18.03 19.47
C LYS A 135 1.10 17.27 19.23
N HIS A 136 1.48 17.10 17.98
CA HIS A 136 2.71 16.48 17.52
C HIS A 136 3.48 17.50 16.69
N ASP A 137 4.70 17.83 17.12
CA ASP A 137 5.59 18.73 16.40
C ASP A 137 6.57 17.92 15.53
N TYR A 138 7.00 18.49 14.41
CA TYR A 138 8.02 17.91 13.51
C TYR A 138 9.30 17.53 14.29
N PRO A 139 9.95 16.38 14.03
CA PRO A 139 9.73 15.40 12.96
C PRO A 139 8.67 14.33 13.28
N TYR A 140 7.72 14.65 14.15
CA TYR A 140 6.63 13.77 14.58
C TYR A 140 7.12 12.39 15.03
N PRO A 141 8.01 12.25 16.03
CA PRO A 141 8.54 10.95 16.44
C PRO A 141 7.53 10.07 17.20
N ARG A 142 6.35 10.60 17.58
CA ARG A 142 5.34 9.89 18.39
C ARG A 142 3.91 9.88 17.83
N LEU A 143 3.71 10.02 16.51
CA LEU A 143 2.40 9.75 15.91
C LEU A 143 1.98 8.29 16.20
N PRO A 144 0.70 8.08 16.56
CA PRO A 144 0.17 6.76 16.82
C PRO A 144 0.02 5.95 15.52
N LEU A 145 -0.32 4.67 15.67
CA LEU A 145 -0.80 3.86 14.56
C LEU A 145 -2.28 4.09 14.32
N PHE A 146 -2.68 3.89 13.08
CA PHE A 146 -4.02 4.12 12.59
C PHE A 146 -4.71 2.85 12.11
N THR A 147 -6.02 2.89 12.09
CA THR A 147 -6.91 1.94 11.42
C THR A 147 -7.86 2.71 10.51
N MET A 148 -8.32 2.07 9.44
CA MET A 148 -9.23 2.65 8.46
C MET A 148 -10.22 1.61 7.96
N THR A 149 -11.34 2.09 7.42
CA THR A 149 -12.34 1.26 6.74
C THR A 149 -11.91 0.84 5.35
N ALA A 150 -11.05 1.65 4.72
CA ALA A 150 -10.57 1.40 3.38
C ALA A 150 -9.54 0.26 3.34
N HIS A 151 -9.48 -0.46 2.22
CA HIS A 151 -8.65 -1.65 2.11
C HIS A 151 -7.16 -1.28 1.95
N CYS A 152 -6.26 -1.99 2.64
CA CYS A 152 -4.82 -1.71 2.63
C CYS A 152 -4.19 -1.72 1.23
N CYS A 153 -4.59 -2.66 0.35
CA CYS A 153 -4.16 -2.67 -1.05
C CYS A 153 -4.45 -1.35 -1.77
N LEU A 154 -5.63 -0.75 -1.56
CA LEU A 154 -6.01 0.52 -2.17
C LEU A 154 -5.24 1.70 -1.56
N ALA A 155 -4.97 1.65 -0.26
CA ALA A 155 -4.21 2.69 0.44
C ALA A 155 -2.80 2.86 -0.14
N ILE A 156 -2.14 1.75 -0.54
CA ILE A 156 -0.83 1.80 -1.21
C ILE A 156 -0.90 2.58 -2.52
N PHE A 157 -1.89 2.31 -3.37
CA PHE A 157 -2.04 3.04 -4.64
C PHE A 157 -2.29 4.53 -4.41
N ARG A 158 -3.00 4.90 -3.34
CA ARG A 158 -3.19 6.29 -2.94
C ARG A 158 -1.92 6.96 -2.42
N ALA A 159 -1.03 6.18 -1.79
CA ALA A 159 0.24 6.66 -1.26
C ALA A 159 1.28 6.92 -2.37
N PHE A 160 1.20 6.26 -3.52
CA PHE A 160 2.21 6.39 -4.58
C PHE A 160 2.48 7.80 -5.12
N PRO A 161 1.48 8.67 -5.41
CA PRO A 161 1.76 10.03 -5.86
C PRO A 161 2.54 10.81 -4.79
N PHE A 162 2.24 10.58 -3.52
CA PHE A 162 2.94 11.19 -2.40
C PHE A 162 4.45 10.88 -2.45
N TYR A 163 4.85 9.64 -2.75
CA TYR A 163 6.28 9.29 -2.93
C TYR A 163 6.88 9.72 -4.28
N ALA A 164 6.07 10.01 -5.28
CA ALA A 164 6.57 10.54 -6.55
C ALA A 164 6.98 12.00 -6.42
N TYR A 165 6.25 12.76 -5.61
CA TYR A 165 6.45 14.20 -5.44
C TYR A 165 7.23 14.58 -4.17
N CYS A 166 7.38 13.67 -3.21
CA CYS A 166 8.19 13.91 -2.02
C CYS A 166 9.56 13.24 -2.16
N THR A 167 10.52 13.93 -2.78
CA THR A 167 11.93 13.50 -2.80
C THR A 167 12.57 13.62 -1.42
N ASP A 168 12.13 14.58 -0.62
CA ASP A 168 12.72 14.94 0.68
C ASP A 168 11.89 14.45 1.85
N LEU A 169 11.43 13.20 1.85
CA LEU A 169 10.72 12.65 3.00
C LEU A 169 11.61 12.78 4.25
N GLY A 170 11.32 13.76 5.09
CA GLY A 170 11.97 13.95 6.38
C GLY A 170 11.85 12.64 7.16
N ARG A 171 12.99 11.99 7.42
CA ARG A 171 13.15 10.68 8.08
C ARG A 171 11.84 9.87 8.14
N PRO A 172 11.51 9.09 7.10
CA PRO A 172 10.28 8.30 7.06
C PRO A 172 10.18 7.41 8.30
N ARG A 173 8.96 7.20 8.80
CA ARG A 173 8.75 6.32 9.96
C ARG A 173 8.78 4.86 9.56
N THR A 174 8.31 4.57 8.35
CA THR A 174 8.42 3.27 7.71
C THR A 174 9.76 3.15 6.98
N PRO A 175 10.46 2.02 7.08
CA PRO A 175 11.59 1.70 6.21
C PRO A 175 11.17 1.86 4.74
N GLN A 176 11.60 2.96 4.13
CA GLN A 176 11.24 3.32 2.74
C GLN A 176 11.56 2.20 1.75
N SER A 177 12.54 1.34 2.04
CA SER A 177 12.97 0.27 1.15
C SER A 177 11.83 -0.62 0.68
N LEU A 178 10.94 -1.07 1.58
CA LEU A 178 9.89 -2.02 1.20
C LEU A 178 8.80 -1.34 0.36
N LEU A 179 8.34 -0.17 0.78
CA LEU A 179 7.32 0.55 0.03
C LEU A 179 7.82 1.04 -1.34
N LEU A 180 9.06 1.51 -1.41
CA LEU A 180 9.72 1.86 -2.69
C LEU A 180 9.90 0.62 -3.56
N HIS A 181 10.20 -0.54 -2.97
CA HIS A 181 10.26 -1.80 -3.69
C HIS A 181 8.89 -2.19 -4.24
N VAL A 182 7.83 -2.17 -3.43
CA VAL A 182 6.44 -2.38 -3.85
C VAL A 182 6.06 -1.47 -5.02
N ARG A 183 6.39 -0.18 -4.92
CA ARG A 183 6.16 0.80 -5.99
C ARG A 183 6.92 0.45 -7.27
N SER A 184 8.21 0.13 -7.16
CA SER A 184 9.04 -0.21 -8.30
C SER A 184 8.54 -1.48 -8.99
N SER A 185 8.21 -2.51 -8.23
CA SER A 185 7.66 -3.76 -8.76
C SER A 185 6.31 -3.54 -9.44
N LEU A 186 5.41 -2.75 -8.85
CA LEU A 186 4.12 -2.43 -9.48
C LEU A 186 4.27 -1.66 -10.80
N ASN A 187 5.25 -0.77 -10.92
CA ASN A 187 5.56 -0.10 -12.19
C ASN A 187 6.02 -1.11 -13.26
N ASN A 188 6.87 -2.06 -12.87
CA ASN A 188 7.37 -3.10 -13.77
C ASN A 188 6.26 -4.07 -14.19
N TRP A 189 5.49 -4.56 -13.23
CA TRP A 189 4.35 -5.46 -13.45
C TRP A 189 3.22 -4.82 -14.27
N THR A 190 3.03 -3.51 -14.18
CA THR A 190 2.05 -2.82 -15.03
C THR A 190 2.34 -3.04 -16.52
N GLN A 191 3.62 -3.17 -16.90
CA GLN A 191 4.04 -3.44 -18.28
C GLN A 191 3.80 -4.89 -18.71
N THR A 192 3.63 -5.81 -17.75
CA THR A 192 3.38 -7.24 -18.03
C THR A 192 1.89 -7.57 -18.13
N ILE A 193 1.00 -6.62 -17.88
CA ILE A 193 -0.45 -6.82 -18.01
C ILE A 193 -0.77 -7.08 -19.51
N PRO A 194 -1.33 -8.26 -19.87
CA PRO A 194 -1.67 -8.58 -21.25
C PRO A 194 -2.56 -7.51 -21.87
N LYS A 195 -2.31 -7.12 -23.12
CA LYS A 195 -3.16 -6.12 -23.82
C LYS A 195 -4.63 -6.55 -23.92
N SER A 196 -4.88 -7.86 -23.94
CA SER A 196 -6.22 -8.45 -23.89
C SER A 196 -6.95 -8.23 -22.55
N PHE A 197 -6.23 -7.95 -21.46
CA PHE A 197 -6.84 -7.62 -20.17
C PHE A 197 -7.54 -6.26 -20.28
N GLY A 198 -8.87 -6.29 -20.44
CA GLY A 198 -9.72 -5.12 -20.68
C GLY A 198 -10.33 -5.05 -22.08
N GLN A 199 -9.90 -5.93 -22.99
CA GLN A 199 -10.71 -6.29 -24.14
C GLN A 199 -11.72 -7.33 -23.66
N ALA A 200 -12.61 -6.93 -22.74
CA ALA A 200 -13.86 -7.67 -22.61
C ALA A 200 -14.43 -7.71 -24.01
N ALA A 201 -14.57 -8.91 -24.57
CA ALA A 201 -15.22 -9.06 -25.85
C ALA A 201 -16.54 -8.29 -25.71
N HIS A 202 -16.68 -7.19 -26.43
CA HIS A 202 -17.97 -6.72 -26.88
C HIS A 202 -18.52 -7.82 -27.82
N ALA A 203 -18.68 -9.03 -27.29
CA ALA A 203 -19.58 -9.99 -27.85
C ALA A 203 -20.92 -9.29 -27.69
N SER A 204 -21.42 -8.76 -28.80
CA SER A 204 -22.82 -8.43 -29.00
C SER A 204 -23.65 -9.64 -28.58
N SER A 205 -23.90 -9.78 -27.29
CA SER A 205 -24.83 -10.74 -26.73
C SER A 205 -26.22 -10.16 -26.94
N SER A 206 -26.70 -10.28 -28.18
CA SER A 206 -28.07 -9.96 -28.56
C SER A 206 -29.09 -10.97 -28.02
N ASP A 207 -28.67 -12.04 -27.35
CA ASP A 207 -29.56 -13.05 -26.79
C ASP A 207 -29.26 -13.30 -25.31
N ALA A 208 -29.67 -12.36 -24.45
CA ALA A 208 -29.66 -12.56 -23.01
C ALA A 208 -30.86 -13.45 -22.61
N THR A 209 -30.64 -14.77 -22.54
CA THR A 209 -31.48 -15.64 -21.71
C THR A 209 -31.15 -15.38 -20.25
N SER A 210 -32.13 -14.82 -19.54
CA SER A 210 -32.28 -14.71 -18.09
C SER A 210 -31.30 -15.56 -17.25
N LEU A 211 -30.31 -14.91 -16.64
CA LEU A 211 -29.52 -15.49 -15.55
C LEU A 211 -30.36 -15.49 -14.27
N VAL A 212 -30.79 -16.69 -13.90
CA VAL A 212 -31.47 -17.02 -12.66
C VAL A 212 -30.65 -16.54 -11.46
N ASN A 213 -31.35 -15.83 -10.58
CA ASN A 213 -30.91 -15.38 -9.26
C ASN A 213 -30.26 -16.52 -8.45
N HIS A 214 -28.99 -16.37 -8.11
CA HIS A 214 -28.43 -17.07 -6.95
C HIS A 214 -28.56 -16.17 -5.72
N PRO A 215 -29.38 -16.52 -4.72
CA PRO A 215 -29.44 -15.78 -3.47
C PRO A 215 -28.22 -16.16 -2.63
N LEU A 216 -27.18 -15.34 -2.66
CA LEU A 216 -26.21 -15.31 -1.57
C LEU A 216 -26.84 -14.51 -0.43
N ALA A 217 -27.42 -15.25 0.52
CA ALA A 217 -27.80 -14.75 1.82
C ALA A 217 -26.56 -14.13 2.51
N SER A 218 -26.45 -12.81 2.44
CA SER A 218 -25.47 -12.04 3.19
C SER A 218 -26.20 -11.35 4.33
N SER A 219 -26.29 -12.02 5.48
CA SER A 219 -26.70 -11.38 6.73
C SER A 219 -25.61 -10.38 7.15
N TYR A 220 -25.74 -9.13 6.70
CA TYR A 220 -24.95 -8.03 7.25
C TYR A 220 -25.54 -7.65 8.62
N LEU A 221 -24.79 -7.94 9.67
CA LEU A 221 -24.97 -7.36 10.99
C LEU A 221 -24.72 -5.85 10.89
N ASP A 222 -25.78 -5.08 11.07
CA ASP A 222 -25.75 -3.65 11.28
C ASP A 222 -25.02 -3.37 12.61
N CYS A 223 -23.80 -2.84 12.54
CA CYS A 223 -23.12 -2.30 13.70
C CYS A 223 -23.48 -0.82 13.80
N GLU A 224 -24.63 -0.53 14.41
CA GLU A 224 -24.96 0.82 14.84
C GLU A 224 -23.90 1.31 15.84
N LEU A 225 -23.05 2.23 15.37
CA LEU A 225 -22.13 2.97 16.21
C LEU A 225 -22.91 4.07 16.95
N PRO A 226 -22.78 4.17 18.28
CA PRO A 226 -23.44 5.24 19.03
C PRO A 226 -22.93 6.61 18.58
N LYS A 227 -23.87 7.51 18.28
CA LYS A 227 -23.59 8.92 17.99
C LYS A 227 -23.03 9.58 19.26
N PRO A 228 -21.80 10.11 19.27
CA PRO A 228 -21.32 10.88 20.40
C PRO A 228 -21.96 12.28 20.35
N THR A 229 -22.97 12.50 21.18
CA THR A 229 -23.39 13.84 21.59
C THR A 229 -22.38 14.34 22.62
N SER A 230 -21.59 15.37 22.31
CA SER A 230 -21.15 16.35 23.30
C SER A 230 -20.28 17.47 22.71
N ARG A 231 -20.77 18.71 22.84
CA ARG A 231 -19.95 19.93 22.89
C ARG A 231 -19.15 19.90 24.20
N VAL A 232 -17.88 19.47 24.15
CA VAL A 232 -16.91 19.75 25.23
C VAL A 232 -15.86 20.71 24.71
N ALA A 233 -15.78 21.89 25.34
CA ALA A 233 -14.67 22.82 25.17
C ALA A 233 -13.35 22.12 25.56
N ARG A 234 -12.46 21.94 24.60
CA ARG A 234 -11.34 20.99 24.69
C ARG A 234 -10.05 21.70 25.12
N ARG A 235 -9.59 21.40 26.34
CA ARG A 235 -8.32 21.87 26.90
C ARG A 235 -7.15 21.20 26.16
N VAL A 236 -6.38 21.98 25.40
CA VAL A 236 -5.15 21.50 24.74
C VAL A 236 -4.07 21.31 25.80
N ARG A 237 -3.69 20.07 26.13
CA ARG A 237 -2.52 19.80 26.97
C ARG A 237 -1.26 19.88 26.09
N LYS A 238 -0.44 20.90 26.33
CA LYS A 238 0.91 21.01 25.79
C LYS A 238 1.78 20.02 26.58
N VAL A 239 2.32 18.98 25.94
CA VAL A 239 3.27 18.07 26.58
C VAL A 239 4.53 18.88 26.89
N ARG A 240 4.80 19.13 28.17
CA ARG A 240 6.06 19.76 28.61
C ARG A 240 7.21 18.81 28.28
N LYS A 241 8.24 19.34 27.62
CA LYS A 241 9.57 18.70 27.58
C LYS A 241 10.09 18.73 29.02
N ASN A 242 10.34 17.57 29.62
CA ASN A 242 11.12 17.51 30.85
C ASN A 242 12.53 17.99 30.51
N ALA A 243 12.87 19.19 30.94
CA ALA A 243 14.24 19.68 30.95
C ALA A 243 15.02 18.82 31.95
N GLY A 244 16.13 18.26 31.50
CA GLY A 244 17.02 17.42 32.30
C GLY A 244 17.62 18.19 33.47
N VAL A 245 17.80 17.48 34.57
CA VAL A 245 18.64 17.86 35.69
C VAL A 245 20.10 17.89 35.18
N PRO A 246 20.87 18.97 35.42
CA PRO A 246 22.28 18.99 35.11
C PRO A 246 23.03 18.14 36.14
N MET A 247 23.71 17.09 35.67
CA MET A 247 24.79 16.46 36.43
C MET A 247 26.06 17.23 36.10
N ASP A 248 26.56 18.00 37.06
CA ASP A 248 27.94 18.50 37.05
C ASP A 248 28.88 17.30 37.19
N VAL A 249 29.67 17.06 36.15
CA VAL A 249 30.82 16.16 36.21
C VAL A 249 32.04 17.02 35.87
N ASP A 250 32.77 17.39 36.92
CA ASP A 250 34.11 17.96 36.81
C ASP A 250 35.03 16.96 36.09
N MET A 251 35.70 17.43 35.04
CA MET A 251 36.74 16.67 34.35
C MET A 251 37.97 17.58 34.14
N PRO A 252 39.18 17.17 34.58
CA PRO A 252 40.35 18.02 34.54
C PRO A 252 40.97 18.08 33.14
N ALA A 253 41.61 19.22 32.89
CA ALA A 253 42.30 19.58 31.67
C ALA A 253 43.52 18.68 31.38
N THR A 254 43.65 18.24 30.13
CA THR A 254 44.94 17.80 29.58
C THR A 254 45.17 18.40 28.19
N SER A 255 46.41 18.83 28.03
CA SER A 255 47.08 19.55 26.95
C SER A 255 46.92 19.03 25.51
N LYS A 256 46.94 19.99 24.58
CA LYS A 256 47.24 19.85 23.13
C LYS A 256 48.53 19.05 22.87
N PRO A 257 48.63 18.40 21.69
CA PRO A 257 49.52 18.95 20.66
C PRO A 257 48.93 18.96 19.23
N ALA A 258 49.73 19.54 18.35
CA ALA A 258 49.52 20.09 17.00
C ALA A 258 49.27 19.03 15.87
N PRO A 259 49.00 19.47 14.62
CA PRO A 259 48.22 18.72 13.63
C PRO A 259 49.06 17.79 12.76
N THR A 260 48.46 16.68 12.33
CA THR A 260 49.00 15.82 11.27
C THR A 260 47.99 15.71 10.14
N ALA A 261 48.50 15.93 8.93
CA ALA A 261 47.78 15.91 7.68
C ALA A 261 47.26 14.52 7.29
N SER A 262 46.30 14.56 6.37
CA SER A 262 46.05 13.62 5.26
C SER A 262 44.77 12.78 5.31
N ARG A 263 44.28 12.59 4.07
CA ARG A 263 43.43 11.52 3.54
C ARG A 263 41.91 11.69 3.62
N THR A 264 41.43 12.23 2.50
CA THR A 264 40.28 11.72 1.73
C THR A 264 40.00 10.24 1.97
N SER A 265 38.90 9.95 2.66
CA SER A 265 38.26 8.64 2.65
C SER A 265 36.88 8.76 2.02
N SER A 266 36.79 8.19 0.81
CA SER A 266 35.58 7.63 0.22
C SER A 266 34.70 6.97 1.29
N SER A 267 33.44 7.39 1.38
CA SER A 267 32.41 6.69 2.15
C SER A 267 31.48 5.94 1.19
N ASP A 268 31.98 4.82 0.71
CA ASP A 268 31.14 3.70 0.33
C ASP A 268 30.51 3.13 1.61
N SER A 269 29.21 3.34 1.80
CA SER A 269 28.49 2.72 2.90
C SER A 269 27.13 2.17 2.47
N LYS A 270 27.16 0.85 2.23
CA LYS A 270 26.16 -0.16 2.62
C LYS A 270 24.82 -0.13 1.89
N GLN A 271 24.82 -0.71 0.69
CA GLN A 271 23.63 -1.11 -0.06
C GLN A 271 23.46 -2.65 -0.17
N GLY A 272 23.97 -3.42 0.79
CA GLY A 272 24.14 -4.87 0.65
C GLY A 272 23.68 -5.72 1.83
N TYR A 273 22.40 -5.67 2.22
CA TYR A 273 21.88 -6.59 3.25
C TYR A 273 20.52 -7.26 2.94
N TRP A 274 19.93 -7.06 1.75
CA TRP A 274 18.61 -7.62 1.42
C TRP A 274 18.61 -8.72 0.33
N ARG A 275 19.77 -9.13 -0.19
CA ARG A 275 19.83 -10.17 -1.24
C ARG A 275 19.88 -11.62 -0.74
N GLU A 276 20.02 -11.87 0.57
CA GLU A 276 20.19 -13.25 1.07
C GLU A 276 18.91 -13.92 1.57
N ALA A 277 17.81 -13.19 1.78
CA ALA A 277 16.56 -13.78 2.28
C ALA A 277 15.71 -14.51 1.20
N LEU A 278 16.03 -14.34 -0.09
CA LEU A 278 15.23 -14.92 -1.20
C LEU A 278 15.82 -16.21 -1.82
N LYS A 279 16.99 -16.69 -1.35
CA LYS A 279 17.60 -17.93 -1.87
C LYS A 279 17.19 -19.21 -1.12
N SER A 280 16.41 -19.12 -0.05
CA SER A 280 16.13 -20.26 0.85
C SER A 280 14.71 -20.83 0.73
N ARG A 281 14.12 -20.82 -0.47
CA ARG A 281 12.89 -21.58 -0.79
C ARG A 281 13.01 -22.27 -2.15
N GLN A 282 13.90 -23.26 -2.24
CA GLN A 282 13.71 -24.40 -3.14
C GLN A 282 13.31 -25.59 -2.28
N VAL A 283 12.00 -25.82 -2.17
CA VAL A 283 11.48 -27.11 -1.71
C VAL A 283 11.18 -27.95 -2.95
N VAL A 284 12.07 -28.92 -3.12
CA VAL A 284 11.94 -30.23 -3.78
C VAL A 284 10.50 -30.61 -4.16
N THR A 285 10.24 -30.67 -5.47
CA THR A 285 9.23 -31.59 -6.03
C THR A 285 9.95 -32.57 -6.95
N GLY A 286 10.12 -33.79 -6.44
CA GLY A 286 10.59 -34.92 -7.23
C GLY A 286 9.54 -35.28 -8.28
N SER A 287 9.91 -35.20 -9.55
CA SER A 287 9.10 -35.73 -10.65
C SER A 287 9.89 -36.82 -11.36
N THR A 288 9.43 -38.04 -11.15
CA THR A 288 9.94 -39.27 -11.75
C THR A 288 9.73 -39.23 -13.26
N ARG A 289 10.82 -39.19 -14.01
CA ARG A 289 10.83 -39.16 -15.48
C ARG A 289 10.67 -40.58 -16.03
N VAL A 290 9.48 -40.94 -16.51
CA VAL A 290 9.28 -42.12 -17.35
C VAL A 290 9.51 -41.72 -18.81
N THR A 291 10.62 -42.17 -19.38
CA THR A 291 10.91 -42.07 -20.82
C THR A 291 10.09 -43.11 -21.58
N ARG A 292 9.17 -42.66 -22.42
CA ARG A 292 8.49 -43.50 -23.41
C ARG A 292 8.93 -43.02 -24.80
N SER A 293 9.74 -43.84 -25.47
CA SER A 293 10.15 -43.67 -26.87
C SER A 293 8.95 -43.91 -27.78
N MET A 294 8.61 -42.93 -28.61
CA MET A 294 7.79 -43.16 -29.80
C MET A 294 8.57 -42.75 -31.04
N THR A 295 8.93 -43.76 -31.82
CA THR A 295 9.29 -43.70 -33.24
C THR A 295 8.17 -43.04 -34.03
N ARG A 296 8.50 -42.07 -34.89
CA ARG A 296 7.55 -41.47 -35.82
C ARG A 296 8.06 -41.65 -37.24
N ASP A 297 7.30 -42.45 -37.98
CA ASP A 297 7.45 -42.77 -39.39
C ASP A 297 7.35 -41.56 -40.31
N GLY A 298 8.05 -41.70 -41.43
CA GLY A 298 8.21 -40.68 -42.46
C GLY A 298 6.93 -40.32 -43.21
N ALA A 299 6.79 -39.03 -43.52
CA ALA A 299 5.80 -38.51 -44.44
C ALA A 299 6.45 -38.21 -45.80
N LYS A 300 5.90 -38.85 -46.83
CA LYS A 300 6.26 -38.72 -48.25
C LYS A 300 5.90 -37.33 -48.78
N THR A 301 6.84 -36.77 -49.54
CA THR A 301 6.73 -35.56 -50.35
C THR A 301 5.78 -35.76 -51.54
N VAL A 302 4.85 -34.83 -51.76
CA VAL A 302 4.00 -34.76 -52.96
C VAL A 302 4.36 -33.51 -53.76
N PRO A 303 4.63 -33.60 -55.08
CA PRO A 303 4.99 -32.44 -55.89
C PRO A 303 3.74 -31.67 -56.35
N ARG A 304 3.81 -30.33 -56.22
CA ARG A 304 2.76 -29.37 -56.58
C ARG A 304 2.95 -28.92 -58.04
N LYS A 305 2.07 -29.34 -58.95
CA LYS A 305 2.01 -28.83 -60.33
C LYS A 305 1.53 -27.37 -60.32
N ARG A 306 2.30 -26.48 -60.98
CA ARG A 306 1.90 -25.10 -61.31
C ARG A 306 1.14 -25.13 -62.65
N ALA A 307 -0.09 -24.63 -62.65
CA ALA A 307 -0.80 -24.26 -63.87
C ALA A 307 -0.48 -22.79 -64.22
N ARG A 308 -0.15 -22.57 -65.49
CA ARG A 308 0.16 -21.29 -66.13
C ARG A 308 -1.14 -20.87 -66.82
N ILE A 309 -1.68 -19.70 -66.48
CA ILE A 309 -2.81 -19.09 -67.20
C ILE A 309 -2.23 -17.94 -68.02
N GLN A 310 -2.56 -17.95 -69.31
CA GLN A 310 -2.39 -16.85 -70.26
C GLN A 310 -3.56 -15.87 -70.11
#